data_AF-A0A8T6VJK0-F1
#
_entry.id   AF-A0A8T6VJK0-F1
#
_cell.length_a   1.000
_cell.length_b   1.000
_cell.length_c   1.000
_cell.angle_alpha   90.00
_cell.angle_beta   90.00
_cell.angle_gamma   90.00
#
_symmetry.space_group_name_H-M   'P 1'
#
loop_
_entity.id
_entity.type
_entity.pdbx_description
1 polymer ?
#
loop_
_entity_poly.entity_id
_entity_poly.type
_entity_poly.pdbx_seq_one_letter_code
_entity_poly.pdbx_strand_id
1 'polypeptide(L)'
;MEYFERRIIESFSDKLEAGIAVPSFPQFRDMSNMFLSMMDGVEKVGGGYVEIAPLSFQREKSIVPEVAAIRKNSQDFYEKLGHSFEVRVCVTGPFTLASQFLYKDKNIFTRIGTALSQIVESNIFNNKHGSVRVVALDEPVFGLIDDPLMDRGSEARDNLRKAWKLILEKASSRNVQTCLHIHRTRDELFWEIEPLDIIETHIKDPIYETKRTKKLLESTDKFLNASMTATDFDQLIRDYLIATSQQEMSETAINEKIGMIWKDINEGKVKPEIFLEST
;
A
#
# COMPACT_ATOMS: atom_id res chain seq x y z
N MET A 1 17.29 -12.04 -12.32
CA MET A 1 16.86 -10.63 -12.53
C MET A 1 15.87 -10.55 -13.69
N GLU A 2 16.15 -11.17 -14.84
CA GLU A 2 15.25 -11.19 -16.01
C GLU A 2 13.86 -11.78 -15.74
N TYR A 3 13.75 -12.89 -14.99
CA TYR A 3 12.45 -13.46 -14.65
C TYR A 3 11.56 -12.49 -13.87
N PHE A 4 12.13 -11.81 -12.87
CA PHE A 4 11.41 -10.83 -12.05
C PHE A 4 10.93 -9.66 -12.90
N GLU A 5 11.83 -9.05 -13.67
CA GLU A 5 11.50 -7.93 -14.56
C GLU A 5 10.39 -8.32 -15.55
N ARG A 6 10.49 -9.49 -16.17
CA ARG A 6 9.45 -10.00 -17.08
C ARG A 6 8.10 -10.13 -16.39
N ARG A 7 8.02 -10.73 -15.19
CA ARG A 7 6.76 -10.88 -14.45
C ARG A 7 6.14 -9.53 -14.08
N ILE A 8 6.97 -8.54 -13.74
CA ILE A 8 6.49 -7.18 -13.48
C ILE A 8 5.89 -6.56 -14.74
N ILE A 9 6.57 -6.69 -15.88
CA ILE A 9 6.10 -6.11 -17.15
C ILE A 9 4.81 -6.80 -17.61
N GLU A 10 4.74 -8.13 -17.56
CA GLU A 10 3.54 -8.90 -17.92
C GLU A 10 2.34 -8.45 -17.08
N SER A 11 2.46 -8.51 -15.74
CA SER A 11 1.34 -8.16 -14.86
C SER A 11 0.98 -6.67 -14.87
N PHE A 12 1.93 -5.78 -15.17
CA PHE A 12 1.61 -4.37 -15.36
C PHE A 12 0.89 -4.13 -16.70
N SER A 13 1.26 -4.86 -17.76
CA SER A 13 0.56 -4.84 -19.05
C SER A 13 -0.88 -5.29 -18.88
N ASP A 14 -1.11 -6.41 -18.17
CA ASP A 14 -2.46 -6.93 -17.90
C ASP A 14 -3.36 -5.87 -17.25
N LYS A 15 -2.81 -5.11 -16.28
CA LYS A 15 -3.54 -4.02 -15.62
C LYS A 15 -3.89 -2.87 -16.55
N LEU A 16 -2.97 -2.49 -17.44
CA LEU A 16 -3.19 -1.44 -18.43
C LEU A 16 -4.24 -1.88 -19.47
N GLU A 17 -4.14 -3.11 -19.97
CA GLU A 17 -5.08 -3.70 -20.92
C GLU A 17 -6.48 -3.89 -20.33
N ALA A 18 -6.58 -4.12 -19.02
CA ALA A 18 -7.84 -4.13 -18.28
C ALA A 18 -8.49 -2.74 -18.14
N GLY A 19 -7.84 -1.68 -18.60
CA GLY A 19 -8.37 -0.31 -18.57
C GLY A 19 -8.20 0.40 -17.23
N ILE A 20 -7.32 -0.08 -16.34
CA ILE A 20 -6.99 0.64 -15.10
C ILE A 20 -6.20 1.90 -15.48
N ALA A 21 -6.74 3.06 -15.14
CA ALA A 21 -6.15 4.35 -15.56
C ALA A 21 -4.78 4.63 -14.90
N VAL A 22 -4.66 4.35 -13.60
CA VAL A 22 -3.43 4.58 -12.82
C VAL A 22 -3.09 3.31 -12.02
N PRO A 23 -2.60 2.25 -12.68
CA PRO A 23 -2.32 0.99 -12.01
C PRO A 23 -1.15 1.13 -11.04
N SER A 24 -1.24 0.44 -9.91
CA SER A 24 -0.08 0.20 -9.04
C SER A 24 0.89 -0.78 -9.69
N PHE A 25 2.19 -0.66 -9.39
CA PHE A 25 3.14 -1.71 -9.78
C PHE A 25 2.71 -3.06 -9.17
N PRO A 26 2.90 -4.20 -9.87
CA PRO A 26 2.65 -5.52 -9.29
C PRO A 26 3.64 -5.78 -8.15
N GLN A 27 3.15 -6.02 -6.94
CA GLN A 27 4.00 -6.26 -5.79
C GLN A 27 3.97 -7.74 -5.41
N PHE A 28 5.01 -8.48 -5.80
CA PHE A 28 5.15 -9.90 -5.49
C PHE A 28 5.94 -10.17 -4.20
N ARG A 29 6.48 -9.11 -3.59
CA ARG A 29 7.32 -9.18 -2.38
C ARG A 29 6.55 -8.68 -1.17
N ASP A 30 6.94 -9.17 0.00
CA ASP A 30 6.39 -8.69 1.26
C ASP A 30 6.59 -7.17 1.40
N MET A 31 5.50 -6.47 1.74
CA MET A 31 5.45 -5.01 1.73
C MET A 31 6.40 -4.36 2.73
N SER A 32 6.71 -5.03 3.84
CA SER A 32 7.59 -4.48 4.87
C SER A 32 9.05 -4.83 4.57
N ASN A 33 9.31 -6.11 4.31
CA ASN A 33 10.65 -6.62 4.04
C ASN A 33 11.29 -5.95 2.82
N MET A 34 10.49 -5.62 1.79
CA MET A 34 10.98 -4.89 0.62
C MET A 34 11.66 -3.57 1.00
N PHE A 35 11.04 -2.75 1.83
CA PHE A 35 11.62 -1.46 2.22
C PHE A 35 12.67 -1.59 3.33
N LEU A 36 12.44 -2.46 4.32
CA LEU A 36 13.40 -2.66 5.43
C LEU A 36 14.73 -3.23 4.94
N SER A 37 14.71 -4.16 3.97
CA SER A 37 15.95 -4.71 3.38
C SER A 37 16.72 -3.70 2.51
N MET A 38 16.08 -2.60 2.11
CA MET A 38 16.76 -1.50 1.43
C MET A 38 17.54 -0.63 2.43
N MET A 39 17.13 -0.59 3.71
CA MET A 39 17.73 0.24 4.75
C MET A 39 19.01 -0.38 5.30
N ASP A 40 20.08 0.40 5.39
CA ASP A 40 21.26 0.04 6.17
C ASP A 40 21.00 0.37 7.66
N GLY A 41 21.58 -0.41 8.57
CA GLY A 41 21.41 -0.23 10.02
C GLY A 41 20.23 -0.99 10.65
N VAL A 42 19.53 -1.81 9.86
CA VAL A 42 18.47 -2.71 10.33
C VAL A 42 18.92 -4.17 10.18
N GLU A 43 18.69 -5.00 11.20
CA GLU A 43 18.90 -6.45 11.14
C GLU A 43 17.63 -7.20 11.55
N LYS A 44 17.38 -8.35 10.92
CA LYS A 44 16.26 -9.23 11.27
C LYS A 44 16.69 -10.20 12.37
N VAL A 45 16.07 -10.11 13.55
CA VAL A 45 16.39 -10.93 14.73
C VAL A 45 15.09 -11.46 15.33
N GLY A 46 15.04 -12.76 15.68
CA GLY A 46 13.96 -13.32 16.50
C GLY A 46 12.54 -13.12 15.95
N GLY A 47 12.37 -13.03 14.63
CA GLY A 47 11.07 -12.82 13.99
C GLY A 47 10.68 -11.34 13.79
N GLY A 48 11.45 -10.38 14.30
CA GLY A 48 11.27 -8.95 14.07
C GLY A 48 12.55 -8.28 13.57
N TYR A 49 12.57 -6.96 13.64
CA TYR A 49 13.71 -6.13 13.26
C TYR A 49 14.29 -5.38 14.46
N VAL A 50 15.59 -5.14 14.42
CA VAL A 50 16.32 -4.32 15.40
C VAL A 50 17.18 -3.29 14.67
N GLU A 51 17.26 -2.09 15.24
CA GLU A 51 18.19 -1.06 14.79
C GLU A 51 19.56 -1.33 15.41
N ILE A 52 20.55 -1.64 14.57
CA ILE A 52 21.94 -1.94 14.98
C ILE A 52 22.89 -0.77 14.71
N ALA A 53 22.47 0.19 13.88
CA ALA A 53 23.17 1.43 13.55
C ALA A 53 22.14 2.46 13.05
N PRO A 54 22.49 3.76 12.98
CA PRO A 54 21.60 4.78 12.44
C PRO A 54 21.07 4.39 11.05
N LEU A 55 19.75 4.47 10.88
CA LEU A 55 19.08 4.14 9.62
C LEU A 55 19.60 5.03 8.49
N SER A 56 20.08 4.42 7.40
CA SER A 56 20.58 5.13 6.23
C SER A 56 20.35 4.33 4.95
N PHE A 57 20.66 4.94 3.80
CA PHE A 57 20.65 4.26 2.51
C PHE A 57 21.88 4.59 1.69
N GLN A 58 22.30 3.61 0.90
CA GLN A 58 23.06 3.85 -0.32
C GLN A 58 22.11 4.34 -1.43
N ARG A 59 22.45 5.43 -2.12
CA ARG A 59 21.65 5.99 -3.23
C ARG A 59 21.23 4.93 -4.26
N GLU A 60 22.12 3.98 -4.53
CA GLU A 60 21.91 2.88 -5.48
C GLU A 60 20.78 1.92 -5.06
N LYS A 61 20.52 1.79 -3.74
CA LYS A 61 19.44 0.95 -3.19
C LYS A 61 18.11 1.70 -3.04
N SER A 62 18.03 2.98 -3.38
CA SER A 62 16.81 3.79 -3.16
C SER A 62 15.72 3.59 -4.21
N ILE A 63 16.01 2.90 -5.32
CA ILE A 63 15.05 2.63 -6.39
C ILE A 63 14.35 1.30 -6.12
N VAL A 64 13.02 1.31 -6.09
CA VAL A 64 12.18 0.13 -5.97
C VAL A 64 12.32 -0.69 -7.27
N PRO A 65 12.77 -1.94 -7.22
CA PRO A 65 12.98 -2.80 -8.39
C PRO A 65 11.80 -2.86 -9.38
N GLU A 66 10.57 -2.92 -8.87
CA GLU A 66 9.34 -2.93 -9.67
C GLU A 66 9.18 -1.62 -10.47
N VAL A 67 9.42 -0.48 -9.83
CA VAL A 67 9.39 0.84 -10.47
C VAL A 67 10.53 0.96 -11.48
N ALA A 68 11.72 0.45 -11.16
CA ALA A 68 12.84 0.43 -12.10
C ALA A 68 12.51 -0.35 -13.37
N ALA A 69 11.90 -1.53 -13.24
CA ALA A 69 11.46 -2.36 -14.36
C ALA A 69 10.44 -1.61 -15.23
N ILE A 70 9.41 -1.00 -14.63
CA ILE A 70 8.39 -0.24 -15.37
C ILE A 70 9.01 0.98 -16.08
N ARG A 71 9.87 1.72 -15.39
CA ARG A 71 10.56 2.89 -15.93
C ARG A 71 11.48 2.54 -17.10
N LYS A 72 12.23 1.44 -16.98
CA LYS A 72 13.16 0.97 -18.03
C LYS A 72 12.41 0.58 -19.31
N ASN A 73 11.22 0.00 -19.17
CA ASN A 73 10.42 -0.51 -20.29
C ASN A 73 9.30 0.47 -20.71
N SER A 74 9.39 1.76 -20.32
CA SER A 74 8.34 2.74 -20.61
C SER A 74 8.09 2.93 -22.10
N GLN A 75 9.13 2.85 -22.94
CA GLN A 75 8.98 2.95 -24.39
C GLN A 75 8.14 1.80 -24.97
N ASP A 76 8.42 0.57 -24.54
CA ASP A 76 7.69 -0.62 -25.00
C ASP A 76 6.20 -0.55 -24.63
N PHE A 77 5.87 -0.05 -23.44
CA PHE A 77 4.47 0.22 -23.06
C PHE A 77 3.83 1.27 -23.97
N TYR A 78 4.53 2.36 -24.25
CA TYR A 78 4.03 3.44 -25.11
C TYR A 78 3.76 2.94 -26.54
N GLU A 79 4.67 2.14 -27.11
CA GLU A 79 4.52 1.58 -28.45
C GLU A 79 3.34 0.62 -28.54
N LYS A 80 3.07 -0.15 -27.48
CA LYS A 80 1.92 -1.06 -27.39
C LYS A 80 0.59 -0.33 -27.19
N LEU A 81 0.55 0.67 -26.31
CA LEU A 81 -0.67 1.41 -25.96
C LEU A 81 -1.02 2.51 -26.99
N GLY A 82 -0.02 3.02 -27.72
CA GLY A 82 -0.17 4.19 -28.59
C GLY A 82 -0.26 5.53 -27.84
N HIS A 83 -0.12 5.53 -26.51
CA HIS A 83 -0.12 6.72 -25.66
C HIS A 83 0.74 6.52 -24.40
N SER A 84 1.02 7.61 -23.68
CA SER A 84 1.73 7.54 -22.40
C SER A 84 0.87 6.91 -21.31
N PHE A 85 1.50 6.16 -20.41
CA PHE A 85 0.83 5.58 -19.24
C PHE A 85 1.11 6.37 -17.96
N GLU A 86 0.24 6.19 -16.97
CA GLU A 86 0.43 6.68 -15.61
C GLU A 86 0.58 5.50 -14.64
N VAL A 87 1.35 5.68 -13.56
CA VAL A 87 1.56 4.63 -12.56
C VAL A 87 1.38 5.17 -11.14
N ARG A 88 0.82 4.34 -10.26
CA ARG A 88 0.79 4.54 -8.81
C ARG A 88 1.98 3.83 -8.17
N VAL A 89 2.80 4.57 -7.42
CA VAL A 89 3.90 4.02 -6.61
C VAL A 89 3.43 3.86 -5.18
N CYS A 90 3.39 2.63 -4.69
CA CYS A 90 3.04 2.31 -3.31
C CYS A 90 4.30 2.18 -2.43
N VAL A 91 4.27 2.76 -1.23
CA VAL A 91 5.34 2.70 -0.23
C VAL A 91 4.75 2.36 1.13
N THR A 92 5.27 1.35 1.81
CA THR A 92 4.82 1.03 3.17
C THR A 92 5.23 2.14 4.11
N GLY A 93 4.27 2.68 4.85
CA GLY A 93 4.46 3.86 5.68
C GLY A 93 5.26 3.59 6.97
N PRO A 94 5.75 4.66 7.62
CA PRO A 94 6.60 4.57 8.79
C PRO A 94 5.97 3.87 9.99
N PHE A 95 4.65 3.95 10.19
CA PHE A 95 3.99 3.28 11.32
C PHE A 95 3.98 1.76 11.16
N THR A 96 3.59 1.28 9.97
CA THR A 96 3.56 -0.14 9.62
C THR A 96 4.96 -0.74 9.59
N LEU A 97 5.96 -0.02 9.08
CA LEU A 97 7.34 -0.48 9.15
C LEU A 97 7.84 -0.54 10.60
N ALA A 98 7.56 0.49 11.42
CA ALA A 98 7.95 0.49 12.82
C ALA A 98 7.30 -0.66 13.61
N SER A 99 6.09 -1.09 13.25
CA SER A 99 5.42 -2.22 13.91
C SER A 99 6.17 -3.55 13.75
N GLN A 100 7.14 -3.64 12.83
CA GLN A 100 8.00 -4.80 12.64
C GLN A 100 9.23 -4.81 13.56
N PHE A 101 9.50 -3.70 14.26
CA PHE A 101 10.65 -3.58 15.16
C PHE A 101 10.32 -4.16 16.55
N LEU A 102 11.26 -4.93 17.10
CA LEU A 102 11.14 -5.51 18.45
C LEU A 102 11.18 -4.43 19.53
N TYR A 103 11.91 -3.35 19.28
CA TYR A 103 12.06 -2.22 20.19
C TYR A 103 11.82 -0.92 19.44
N LYS A 104 11.02 -0.04 20.02
CA LYS A 104 10.66 1.25 19.43
C LYS A 104 10.90 2.36 20.44
N ASP A 105 11.53 3.43 19.99
CA ASP A 105 11.57 4.70 20.72
C ASP A 105 10.69 5.74 20.01
N LYS A 106 10.47 6.88 20.68
CA LYS A 106 9.64 7.96 20.15
C LYS A 106 10.09 8.54 18.81
N ASN A 107 11.36 8.35 18.42
CA ASN A 107 11.97 8.89 17.22
C ASN A 107 12.04 7.87 16.07
N ILE A 108 11.57 6.63 16.26
CA ILE A 108 11.61 5.59 15.22
C ILE A 108 10.91 6.04 13.94
N PHE A 109 9.75 6.69 14.06
CA PHE A 109 8.98 7.19 12.91
C PHE A 109 9.75 8.28 12.15
N THR A 110 10.49 9.14 12.86
CA THR A 110 11.32 10.18 12.22
C THR A 110 12.46 9.56 11.42
N ARG A 111 13.13 8.53 11.98
CA ARG A 111 14.23 7.84 11.29
C ARG A 111 13.73 7.09 10.06
N ILE A 112 12.66 6.30 10.21
CA ILE A 112 12.02 5.59 9.09
C ILE A 112 11.47 6.58 8.06
N GLY A 113 10.83 7.67 8.50
CA GLY A 113 10.25 8.67 7.59
C GLY A 113 11.28 9.44 6.77
N THR A 114 12.41 9.80 7.39
CA THR A 114 13.56 10.39 6.68
C THR A 114 14.04 9.45 5.59
N ALA A 115 14.16 8.17 5.96
CA ALA A 115 14.51 7.11 5.05
C ALA A 115 13.51 7.01 3.87
N LEU A 116 12.23 6.81 4.14
CA LEU A 116 11.21 6.65 3.11
C LEU A 116 11.07 7.86 2.19
N SER A 117 11.33 9.08 2.69
CA SER A 117 11.30 10.29 1.87
C SER A 117 12.32 10.22 0.71
N GLN A 118 13.49 9.63 0.95
CA GLN A 118 14.51 9.44 -0.08
C GLN A 118 14.08 8.38 -1.10
N ILE A 119 13.45 7.30 -0.64
CA ILE A 119 12.89 6.27 -1.54
C ILE A 119 11.82 6.90 -2.44
N VAL A 120 10.85 7.62 -1.88
CA VAL A 120 9.81 8.31 -2.67
C VAL A 120 10.45 9.23 -3.71
N GLU A 121 11.41 10.06 -3.30
CA GLU A 121 12.10 11.00 -4.18
C GLU A 121 12.81 10.32 -5.37
N SER A 122 13.43 9.16 -5.15
CA SER A 122 14.13 8.39 -6.18
C SER A 122 13.22 7.63 -7.13
N ASN A 123 11.98 7.33 -6.73
CA ASN A 123 11.04 6.52 -7.50
C ASN A 123 10.02 7.33 -8.31
N ILE A 124 9.99 8.66 -8.14
CA ILE A 124 9.21 9.55 -8.98
C ILE A 124 9.93 9.78 -10.32
N PHE A 125 9.29 9.38 -11.42
CA PHE A 125 9.73 9.67 -12.77
C PHE A 125 8.62 10.32 -13.60
N ASN A 126 9.03 11.13 -14.57
CA ASN A 126 8.16 11.71 -15.57
C ASN A 126 8.97 11.77 -16.88
N ASN A 127 8.52 11.04 -17.90
CA ASN A 127 9.13 11.04 -19.23
C ASN A 127 8.02 10.98 -20.30
N LYS A 128 8.40 11.16 -21.56
CA LYS A 128 7.44 11.20 -22.68
C LYS A 128 6.61 9.91 -22.88
N HIS A 129 7.04 8.79 -22.31
CA HIS A 129 6.38 7.49 -22.47
C HIS A 129 5.54 7.10 -21.24
N GLY A 130 5.83 7.68 -20.07
CA GLY A 130 5.02 7.47 -18.87
C GLY A 130 5.52 8.26 -17.67
N SER A 131 4.67 8.32 -16.65
CA SER A 131 4.91 9.12 -15.45
C SER A 131 4.27 8.52 -14.20
N VAL A 132 4.86 8.82 -13.04
CA VAL A 132 4.22 8.59 -11.75
C VAL A 132 3.12 9.62 -11.56
N ARG A 133 1.89 9.17 -11.36
CA ARG A 133 0.72 10.03 -11.13
C ARG A 133 0.34 10.12 -9.65
N VAL A 134 0.48 9.01 -8.92
CA VAL A 134 0.14 8.91 -7.50
C VAL A 134 1.30 8.27 -6.75
N VAL A 135 1.65 8.81 -5.59
CA VAL A 135 2.43 8.10 -4.55
C VAL A 135 1.49 7.80 -3.39
N ALA A 136 1.33 6.52 -3.08
CA ALA A 136 0.53 6.06 -1.95
C ALA A 136 1.43 5.58 -0.81
N LEU A 137 1.16 6.07 0.40
CA LEU A 137 1.70 5.47 1.61
C LEU A 137 0.69 4.48 2.19
N ASP A 138 1.12 3.23 2.34
CA ASP A 138 0.29 2.15 2.87
C ASP A 138 0.55 1.99 4.37
N GLU A 139 -0.48 2.22 5.17
CA GLU A 139 -0.48 2.10 6.64
C GLU A 139 -1.58 1.14 7.13
N PRO A 140 -1.57 -0.14 6.70
CA PRO A 140 -2.66 -1.08 6.97
C PRO A 140 -2.87 -1.39 8.45
N VAL A 141 -1.85 -1.24 9.30
CA VAL A 141 -1.97 -1.51 10.75
C VAL A 141 -2.25 -0.26 11.58
N PHE A 142 -2.21 0.94 10.97
CA PHE A 142 -2.54 2.17 11.68
C PHE A 142 -4.04 2.20 12.04
N GLY A 143 -4.32 2.52 13.31
CA GLY A 143 -5.69 2.47 13.86
C GLY A 143 -6.24 1.05 14.09
N LEU A 144 -5.45 0.00 13.81
CA LEU A 144 -5.80 -1.39 14.08
C LEU A 144 -5.13 -1.92 15.35
N ILE A 145 -3.83 -1.65 15.51
CA ILE A 145 -3.06 -2.07 16.69
C ILE A 145 -3.14 -1.02 17.80
N ASP A 146 -3.21 -1.48 19.04
CA ASP A 146 -3.04 -0.62 20.21
C ASP A 146 -1.55 -0.38 20.44
N ASP A 147 -1.10 0.86 20.24
CA ASP A 147 0.30 1.26 20.37
C ASP A 147 0.39 2.49 21.29
N PRO A 148 1.02 2.37 22.48
CA PRO A 148 1.20 3.49 23.40
C PRO A 148 1.93 4.70 22.79
N LEU A 149 2.70 4.49 21.71
CA LEU A 149 3.32 5.60 20.98
C LEU A 149 2.28 6.50 20.31
N MET A 150 1.05 6.03 20.06
CA MET A 150 -0.02 6.79 19.40
C MET A 150 -0.92 7.57 20.36
N ASP A 151 -0.65 7.52 21.66
CA ASP A 151 -1.38 8.28 22.67
C ASP A 151 -1.48 9.77 22.30
N ARG A 152 -2.65 10.36 22.56
CA ARG A 152 -2.89 11.78 22.26
C ARG A 152 -1.90 12.66 23.03
N GLY A 153 -1.22 13.54 22.29
CA GLY A 153 -0.21 14.43 22.84
C GLY A 153 1.17 13.79 23.02
N SER A 154 1.36 12.53 22.66
CA SER A 154 2.68 11.91 22.68
C SER A 154 3.59 12.55 21.61
N GLU A 155 4.89 12.64 21.92
CA GLU A 155 5.89 13.11 20.98
C GLU A 155 6.05 12.16 19.77
N ALA A 156 5.86 10.85 20.00
CA ALA A 156 5.95 9.85 18.96
C ALA A 156 4.83 10.00 17.91
N ARG A 157 3.61 10.36 18.34
CA ARG A 157 2.48 10.67 17.46
C ARG A 157 2.76 11.89 16.58
N ASP A 158 3.31 12.96 17.15
CA ASP A 158 3.72 14.14 16.37
C ASP A 158 4.88 13.82 15.41
N ASN A 159 5.81 12.96 15.83
CA ASN A 159 6.88 12.46 14.96
C ASN A 159 6.35 11.64 13.78
N LEU A 160 5.32 10.80 13.98
CA LEU A 160 4.66 10.09 12.89
C LEU A 160 3.99 11.05 11.91
N ARG A 161 3.23 12.03 12.41
CA ARG A 161 2.59 13.05 11.57
C ARG A 161 3.61 13.81 10.72
N LYS A 162 4.73 14.23 11.31
CA LYS A 162 5.85 14.88 10.61
C LYS A 162 6.51 13.96 9.59
N ALA A 163 6.66 12.67 9.91
CA ALA A 163 7.21 11.68 9.00
C ALA A 163 6.33 11.51 7.75
N TRP A 164 5.01 11.35 7.91
CA TRP A 164 4.10 11.30 6.78
C TRP A 164 4.14 12.58 5.94
N LYS A 165 4.11 13.76 6.58
CA LYS A 165 4.25 15.05 5.88
C LYS A 165 5.53 15.10 5.05
N LEU A 166 6.68 14.79 5.65
CA LEU A 166 7.98 14.79 4.97
C LEU A 166 8.01 13.89 3.74
N ILE A 167 7.45 12.68 3.85
CA ILE A 167 7.44 11.72 2.74
C ILE A 167 6.55 12.21 1.61
N LEU A 168 5.33 12.66 1.91
CA LEU A 168 4.36 13.09 0.90
C LEU A 168 4.76 14.41 0.24
N GLU A 169 5.45 15.31 0.93
CA GLU A 169 6.04 16.53 0.35
C GLU A 169 6.99 16.23 -0.81
N LYS A 170 7.70 15.09 -0.80
CA LYS A 170 8.57 14.67 -1.91
C LYS A 170 7.80 14.38 -3.19
N ALA A 171 6.57 13.89 -3.07
CA ALA A 171 5.67 13.66 -4.20
C ALA A 171 4.98 14.95 -4.63
N SER A 172 4.36 15.68 -3.70
CA SER A 172 3.60 16.89 -4.03
C SER A 172 4.48 17.99 -4.63
N SER A 173 5.72 18.14 -4.18
CA SER A 173 6.70 19.08 -4.78
C SER A 173 7.06 18.77 -6.24
N ARG A 174 6.71 17.59 -6.74
CA ARG A 174 6.85 17.18 -8.15
C ARG A 174 5.52 17.09 -8.89
N ASN A 175 4.45 17.69 -8.35
CA ASN A 175 3.09 17.66 -8.88
C ASN A 175 2.52 16.22 -9.02
N VAL A 176 2.97 15.30 -8.17
CA VAL A 176 2.44 13.94 -8.06
C VAL A 176 1.41 13.92 -6.94
N GLN A 177 0.23 13.35 -7.21
CA GLN A 177 -0.81 13.23 -6.19
C GLN A 177 -0.38 12.30 -5.06
N THR A 178 -0.79 12.61 -3.85
CA THR A 178 -0.42 11.85 -2.65
C THR A 178 -1.63 11.09 -2.13
N CYS A 179 -1.41 9.85 -1.73
CA CYS A 179 -2.44 9.01 -1.14
C CYS A 179 -1.94 8.45 0.19
N LEU A 180 -2.83 8.34 1.17
CA LEU A 180 -2.62 7.55 2.37
C LEU A 180 -3.69 6.46 2.40
N HIS A 181 -3.24 5.22 2.30
CA HIS A 181 -4.10 4.05 2.36
C HIS A 181 -4.01 3.45 3.76
N ILE A 182 -5.15 3.43 4.46
CA ILE A 182 -5.28 2.93 5.83
C ILE A 182 -6.45 1.95 5.89
N HIS A 183 -6.34 0.87 6.65
CA HIS A 183 -7.43 -0.12 6.72
C HIS A 183 -8.52 0.27 7.73
N ARG A 184 -8.24 1.22 8.64
CA ARG A 184 -9.17 1.72 9.66
C ARG A 184 -8.95 3.21 9.90
N THR A 185 -10.04 3.98 9.85
CA THR A 185 -10.01 5.45 10.02
C THR A 185 -10.27 5.93 11.45
N ARG A 186 -10.23 5.04 12.45
CA ARG A 186 -10.53 5.36 13.87
C ARG A 186 -9.62 6.43 14.44
N ASP A 187 -8.35 6.40 14.05
CA ASP A 187 -7.39 7.42 14.41
C ASP A 187 -7.33 8.47 13.30
N GLU A 188 -7.67 9.70 13.65
CA GLU A 188 -7.87 10.81 12.73
C GLU A 188 -6.59 11.60 12.41
N LEU A 189 -5.41 11.14 12.85
CA LEU A 189 -4.14 11.87 12.64
C LEU A 189 -3.88 12.26 11.18
N PHE A 190 -4.34 11.43 10.24
CA PHE A 190 -4.13 11.64 8.81
C PHE A 190 -4.79 12.90 8.26
N TRP A 191 -5.85 13.42 8.90
CA TRP A 191 -6.50 14.66 8.49
C TRP A 191 -5.58 15.88 8.62
N GLU A 192 -4.57 15.81 9.51
CA GLU A 192 -3.64 16.90 9.80
C GLU A 192 -2.47 16.99 8.81
N ILE A 193 -2.43 16.11 7.81
CA ILE A 193 -1.35 16.04 6.83
C ILE A 193 -1.70 16.96 5.65
N GLU A 194 -1.07 18.12 5.62
CA GLU A 194 -1.25 19.12 4.55
C GLU A 194 -1.01 18.55 3.14
N PRO A 195 0.15 17.91 2.82
CA PRO A 195 0.44 17.46 1.46
C PRO A 195 -0.36 16.22 1.04
N LEU A 196 -1.33 15.73 1.83
CA LEU A 196 -2.14 14.54 1.52
C LEU A 196 -3.34 14.93 0.64
N ASP A 197 -3.46 14.38 -0.57
CA ASP A 197 -4.57 14.66 -1.48
C ASP A 197 -5.70 13.63 -1.33
N ILE A 198 -5.36 12.34 -1.23
CA ILE A 198 -6.31 11.23 -1.33
C ILE A 198 -6.26 10.36 -0.07
N ILE A 199 -7.40 10.08 0.52
CA ILE A 199 -7.57 9.09 1.58
C ILE A 199 -8.17 7.83 0.97
N GLU A 200 -7.59 6.67 1.25
CA GLU A 200 -8.07 5.37 0.77
C GLU A 200 -8.23 4.41 1.95
N THR A 201 -9.35 3.68 1.98
CA THR A 201 -9.62 2.67 3.02
C THR A 201 -10.47 1.52 2.50
N HIS A 202 -10.57 0.46 3.29
CA HIS A 202 -11.36 -0.74 2.99
C HIS A 202 -12.84 -0.43 2.82
N ILE A 203 -13.50 -1.24 1.99
CA ILE A 203 -14.95 -1.17 1.81
C ILE A 203 -15.64 -1.28 3.18
N LYS A 204 -16.74 -0.54 3.38
CA LYS A 204 -17.52 -0.46 4.64
C LYS A 204 -16.84 0.29 5.79
N ASP A 205 -15.71 0.96 5.58
CA ASP A 205 -15.19 1.89 6.60
C ASP A 205 -16.22 3.02 6.85
N PRO A 206 -16.53 3.37 8.12
CA PRO A 206 -17.54 4.38 8.43
C PRO A 206 -17.28 5.75 7.79
N ILE A 207 -16.02 6.04 7.39
CA ILE A 207 -15.66 7.28 6.73
C ILE A 207 -16.53 7.57 5.50
N TYR A 208 -17.01 6.55 4.77
CA TYR A 208 -17.83 6.74 3.56
C TYR A 208 -19.24 7.26 3.85
N GLU A 209 -19.76 7.05 5.06
CA GLU A 209 -21.17 7.30 5.38
C GLU A 209 -21.38 8.53 6.29
N THR A 210 -20.33 9.04 6.94
CA THR A 210 -20.50 10.13 7.89
C THR A 210 -20.56 11.51 7.24
N LYS A 211 -21.51 12.35 7.69
CA LYS A 211 -21.57 13.77 7.30
C LYS A 211 -20.32 14.55 7.70
N ARG A 212 -19.62 14.10 8.75
CA ARG A 212 -18.38 14.72 9.21
C ARG A 212 -17.27 14.57 8.18
N THR A 213 -17.14 13.38 7.58
CA THR A 213 -16.17 13.15 6.50
C THR A 213 -16.33 14.16 5.39
N LYS A 214 -17.55 14.35 4.88
CA LYS A 214 -17.81 15.32 3.81
C LYS A 214 -17.30 16.73 4.17
N LYS A 215 -17.61 17.20 5.38
CA LYS A 215 -17.15 18.51 5.86
C LYS A 215 -15.63 18.59 5.92
N LEU A 216 -14.97 17.53 6.39
CA LEU A 216 -13.51 17.49 6.49
C LEU A 216 -12.85 17.48 5.12
N LEU A 217 -13.35 16.68 4.16
CA LEU A 217 -12.88 16.69 2.78
C LEU A 217 -12.97 18.08 2.16
N GLU A 218 -14.13 18.74 2.29
CA GLU A 218 -14.35 20.10 1.80
C GLU A 218 -13.44 21.14 2.51
N SER A 219 -13.25 21.03 3.83
CA SER A 219 -12.46 22.01 4.58
C SER A 219 -10.95 21.82 4.45
N THR A 220 -10.50 20.61 4.07
CA THR A 220 -9.07 20.27 3.96
C THR A 220 -8.61 20.10 2.51
N ASP A 221 -9.51 20.29 1.55
CA ASP A 221 -9.29 20.08 0.11
C ASP A 221 -8.72 18.68 -0.20
N LYS A 222 -9.33 17.67 0.42
CA LYS A 222 -8.94 16.26 0.27
C LYS A 222 -10.01 15.47 -0.45
N PHE A 223 -9.58 14.40 -1.08
CA PHE A 223 -10.41 13.44 -1.80
C PHE A 223 -10.47 12.13 -1.04
N LEU A 224 -11.57 11.42 -1.21
CA LEU A 224 -11.77 10.07 -0.68
C LEU A 224 -11.87 9.12 -1.86
N ASN A 225 -11.04 8.08 -1.89
CA ASN A 225 -11.14 7.00 -2.87
C ASN A 225 -12.35 6.12 -2.50
N ALA A 226 -13.35 6.05 -3.36
CA ALA A 226 -14.52 5.21 -3.17
C ALA A 226 -14.20 3.75 -3.57
N SER A 227 -13.75 2.94 -2.61
CA SER A 227 -13.53 1.51 -2.79
C SER A 227 -14.83 0.79 -3.17
N MET A 228 -14.93 0.28 -4.40
CA MET A 228 -16.16 -0.32 -4.95
C MET A 228 -16.23 -1.85 -4.84
N THR A 229 -15.11 -2.53 -4.63
CA THR A 229 -15.03 -4.00 -4.65
C THR A 229 -14.20 -4.51 -3.49
N ALA A 230 -14.64 -5.59 -2.85
CA ALA A 230 -13.79 -6.31 -1.91
C ALA A 230 -12.63 -7.01 -2.64
N THR A 231 -11.42 -6.90 -2.10
CA THR A 231 -10.22 -7.56 -2.64
C THR A 231 -9.68 -8.66 -1.73
N ASP A 232 -10.34 -8.89 -0.59
CA ASP A 232 -10.05 -10.01 0.32
C ASP A 232 -10.73 -11.27 -0.21
N PHE A 233 -9.98 -12.05 -0.99
CA PHE A 233 -10.53 -13.22 -1.67
C PHE A 233 -10.88 -14.36 -0.68
N ASP A 234 -10.21 -14.44 0.47
CA ASP A 234 -10.57 -15.39 1.52
C ASP A 234 -11.93 -15.04 2.11
N GLN A 235 -12.19 -13.74 2.33
CA GLN A 235 -13.50 -13.26 2.76
C GLN A 235 -14.57 -13.49 1.69
N LEU A 236 -14.26 -13.28 0.41
CA LEU A 236 -15.18 -13.56 -0.70
C LEU A 236 -15.57 -15.05 -0.77
N ILE A 237 -14.59 -15.95 -0.67
CA ILE A 237 -14.86 -17.40 -0.62
C ILE A 237 -15.70 -17.74 0.63
N ARG A 238 -15.36 -17.16 1.79
CA ARG A 238 -16.11 -17.35 3.04
C ARG A 238 -17.57 -16.93 2.89
N ASP A 239 -17.82 -15.73 2.37
CA ASP A 239 -19.16 -15.19 2.19
C ASP A 239 -19.97 -16.04 1.21
N TYR A 240 -19.34 -16.51 0.12
CA TYR A 240 -19.95 -17.47 -0.80
C TYR A 240 -20.30 -18.79 -0.11
N LEU A 241 -19.39 -19.35 0.70
CA LEU A 241 -19.63 -20.60 1.44
C LEU A 241 -20.78 -20.46 2.45
N ILE A 242 -20.86 -19.33 3.16
CA ILE A 242 -21.93 -19.05 4.11
C ILE A 242 -23.27 -18.88 3.38
N ALA A 243 -23.29 -18.13 2.28
CA ALA A 243 -24.50 -17.88 1.49
C ALA A 243 -25.05 -19.13 0.80
N THR A 244 -24.19 -20.08 0.43
CA THR A 244 -24.57 -21.31 -0.28
C THR A 244 -24.77 -22.52 0.62
N SER A 245 -24.30 -22.47 1.88
CA SER A 245 -24.48 -23.58 2.81
C SER A 245 -25.91 -23.62 3.37
N GLN A 246 -26.51 -24.81 3.38
CA GLN A 246 -27.80 -25.08 4.04
C GLN A 246 -27.67 -25.36 5.54
N GLN A 247 -26.43 -25.47 6.05
CA GLN A 247 -26.14 -25.77 7.45
C GLN A 247 -25.11 -24.79 8.00
N GLU A 248 -25.23 -24.45 9.28
CA GLU A 248 -24.19 -23.70 9.97
C GLU A 248 -22.89 -24.51 9.96
N MET A 249 -21.82 -23.88 9.47
CA MET A 249 -20.49 -24.45 9.43
C MET A 249 -19.65 -23.91 10.58
N SER A 250 -18.82 -24.76 11.17
CA SER A 250 -17.81 -24.30 12.13
C SER A 250 -16.70 -23.53 11.41
N GLU A 251 -16.04 -22.63 12.13
CA GLU A 251 -14.90 -21.85 11.62
C GLU A 251 -13.79 -22.74 11.03
N THR A 252 -13.46 -23.85 11.70
CA THR A 252 -12.47 -24.81 11.19
C THR A 252 -12.87 -25.39 9.84
N ALA A 253 -14.14 -25.79 9.69
CA ALA A 253 -14.63 -26.37 8.44
C ALA A 253 -14.65 -25.34 7.30
N ILE A 254 -14.94 -24.07 7.61
CA ILE A 254 -14.85 -22.98 6.63
C ILE A 254 -13.41 -22.81 6.16
N ASN A 255 -12.46 -22.70 7.09
CA ASN A 255 -11.03 -22.51 6.76
C ASN A 255 -10.47 -23.68 5.92
N GLU A 256 -10.85 -24.92 6.24
CA GLU A 256 -10.48 -26.09 5.43
C GLU A 256 -11.03 -25.99 4.00
N LYS A 257 -12.30 -25.59 3.83
CA LYS A 257 -12.90 -25.41 2.51
C LYS A 257 -12.25 -24.28 1.71
N ILE A 258 -11.91 -23.16 2.34
CA ILE A 258 -11.18 -22.07 1.68
C ILE A 258 -9.86 -22.60 1.12
N GLY A 259 -9.09 -23.37 1.91
CA GLY A 259 -7.85 -24.00 1.45
C GLY A 259 -8.05 -24.96 0.27
N MET A 260 -9.13 -25.75 0.27
CA MET A 260 -9.48 -26.63 -0.85
C MET A 260 -9.85 -25.84 -2.11
N ILE A 261 -10.63 -24.76 -1.97
CA ILE A 261 -11.03 -23.90 -3.08
C ILE A 261 -9.81 -23.24 -3.72
N TRP A 262 -8.86 -22.74 -2.93
CA TRP A 262 -7.59 -22.22 -3.45
C TRP A 262 -6.82 -23.24 -4.26
N LYS A 263 -6.77 -24.50 -3.78
CA LYS A 263 -6.14 -25.60 -4.51
C LYS A 263 -6.85 -25.83 -5.85
N ASP A 264 -8.17 -25.88 -5.86
CA ASP A 264 -8.95 -26.12 -7.07
C ASP A 264 -8.87 -24.97 -8.08
N ILE A 265 -8.77 -23.71 -7.62
CA ILE A 265 -8.49 -22.55 -8.46
C ILE A 265 -7.12 -22.69 -9.12
N ASN A 266 -6.09 -23.01 -8.35
CA ASN A 266 -4.73 -23.18 -8.86
C ASN A 266 -4.60 -24.35 -9.86
N GLU A 267 -5.42 -25.38 -9.70
CA GLU A 267 -5.51 -26.52 -10.63
C GLU A 267 -6.45 -26.26 -11.82
N GLY A 268 -7.07 -25.08 -11.91
CA GLY A 268 -8.00 -24.70 -12.98
C GLY A 268 -9.34 -25.42 -12.95
N LYS A 269 -9.67 -26.08 -11.84
CA LYS A 269 -10.93 -26.80 -11.64
C LYS A 269 -12.09 -25.88 -11.27
N VAL A 270 -11.78 -24.77 -10.62
CA VAL A 270 -12.75 -23.76 -10.18
C VAL A 270 -12.36 -22.41 -10.78
N LYS A 271 -13.36 -21.72 -11.33
CA LYS A 271 -13.23 -20.35 -11.82
C LYS A 271 -13.33 -19.37 -10.65
N PRO A 272 -12.32 -18.51 -10.39
CA PRO A 272 -12.36 -17.58 -9.27
C PRO A 272 -13.51 -16.57 -9.35
N GLU A 273 -14.02 -16.29 -10.56
CA GLU A 273 -15.09 -15.31 -10.79
C GLU A 273 -16.40 -15.67 -10.10
N ILE A 274 -16.61 -16.93 -9.72
CA ILE A 274 -17.82 -17.36 -9.01
C ILE A 274 -17.92 -16.81 -7.59
N PHE A 275 -16.79 -16.37 -7.01
CA PHE A 275 -16.73 -15.86 -5.64
C PHE A 275 -16.84 -14.34 -5.59
N LEU A 276 -16.84 -13.64 -6.73
CA LEU A 276 -16.95 -12.19 -6.76
C LEU A 276 -18.36 -11.75 -6.32
N GLU A 277 -18.42 -10.62 -5.62
CA GLU A 277 -19.68 -9.99 -5.24
C GLU A 277 -20.48 -9.65 -6.50
N SER A 278 -21.77 -9.99 -6.53
CA SER A 278 -22.68 -9.52 -7.56
C SER A 278 -22.93 -8.02 -7.36
N THR A 279 -22.54 -7.19 -8.33
CA THR A 279 -22.93 -5.77 -8.43
C THR A 279 -24.43 -5.56 -8.51
#